data_AF-A0A843L8T2-F1
#
_entry.id   AF-A0A843L8T2-F1
#
_cell.length_a   1.000
_cell.length_b   1.000
_cell.length_c   1.000
_cell.angle_alpha   90.00
_cell.angle_beta   90.00
_cell.angle_gamma   90.00
#
_symmetry.space_group_name_H-M   'P 1'
#
loop_
_entity.id
_entity.type
_entity.pdbx_description
1 polymer ?
#
loop_
_entity_poly.entity_id
_entity_poly.type
_entity_poly.pdbx_seq_one_letter_code
_entity_poly.pdbx_strand_id
1 'polypeptide(L)'
;MALAIPKIPDVLRLPKIAVDRRRALTAAGAVAAVIAVAFIGWTLHVGWTEDRQVAAFGGHVAASEADLARVSAKISSCISSRPEYPSVAESDTAMREFAAIAEYGRVVTAYHRQVIGADEVPEAYTGVQSAYIRALDHLNRAFSLWSSAAAAYDAKAYAAAKDHLAGADRAWKDYVAAIGDYDRELRIAEEGGEIPPA
;
A
#
# COMPACT_ATOMS: atom_id res chain seq x y z
N MET A 1 12.61 8.89 97.13
CA MET A 1 11.44 9.12 96.26
C MET A 1 11.93 9.06 94.82
N ALA A 2 11.54 8.03 94.09
CA ALA A 2 12.09 7.68 92.77
C ALA A 2 11.26 8.33 91.65
N LEU A 3 11.92 8.99 90.69
CA LEU A 3 11.33 9.39 89.42
C LEU A 3 11.91 8.48 88.33
N ALA A 4 11.10 7.51 87.92
CA ALA A 4 11.42 6.57 86.85
C ALA A 4 11.20 7.24 85.49
N ILE A 5 12.26 7.28 84.66
CA ILE A 5 12.19 7.68 83.25
C ILE A 5 11.72 6.44 82.46
N PRO A 6 10.66 6.52 81.64
CA PRO A 6 10.19 5.37 80.87
C PRO A 6 11.17 5.07 79.73
N LYS A 7 11.62 3.81 79.65
CA LYS A 7 12.39 3.31 78.51
C LYS A 7 11.46 3.20 77.30
N ILE A 8 11.81 3.91 76.23
CA ILE A 8 11.18 3.79 74.91
C ILE A 8 11.55 2.41 74.33
N PRO A 9 10.62 1.64 73.74
CA PRO A 9 10.94 0.32 73.19
C PRO A 9 11.82 0.45 71.94
N ASP A 10 12.94 -0.28 71.93
CA ASP A 10 13.88 -0.47 70.80
C ASP A 10 13.26 -1.28 69.62
N VAL A 11 12.03 -0.97 69.21
CA VAL A 11 11.28 -1.81 68.24
C VAL A 11 10.98 -1.03 66.96
N LEU A 12 12.00 -0.43 66.36
CA LEU A 12 12.02 -0.11 64.93
C LEU A 12 13.42 -0.36 64.35
N ARG A 13 14.02 -1.53 64.65
CA ARG A 13 15.09 -2.05 63.79
C ARG A 13 14.44 -2.58 62.51
N LEU A 14 14.46 -1.75 61.46
CA LEU A 14 14.26 -2.22 60.09
C LEU A 14 15.20 -3.41 59.86
N PRO A 15 14.70 -4.55 59.37
CA PRO A 15 15.55 -5.69 59.11
C PRO A 15 16.59 -5.26 58.09
N LYS A 16 17.86 -5.34 58.49
CA LYS A 16 18.99 -5.14 57.58
C LYS A 16 18.99 -6.35 56.66
N ILE A 17 18.25 -6.26 55.55
CA ILE A 17 18.26 -7.26 54.49
C ILE A 17 19.67 -7.19 53.91
N ALA A 18 20.56 -8.03 54.44
CA ALA A 18 21.86 -8.29 53.85
C ALA A 18 21.59 -9.11 52.58
N VAL A 19 21.18 -8.43 51.51
CA VAL A 19 21.15 -9.06 50.18
C VAL A 19 22.59 -9.41 49.86
N ASP A 20 22.89 -10.70 49.86
CA ASP A 20 24.20 -11.22 49.50
C ASP A 20 24.57 -10.67 48.12
N ARG A 21 25.70 -9.96 48.03
CA ARG A 21 26.10 -9.23 46.81
C ARG A 21 26.13 -10.16 45.60
N ARG A 22 26.43 -11.46 45.81
CA ARG A 22 26.30 -12.50 44.78
C ARG A 22 24.85 -12.69 44.30
N ARG A 23 23.89 -12.83 45.21
CA ARG A 23 22.46 -12.94 44.85
C ARG A 23 21.95 -11.70 44.14
N ALA A 24 22.38 -10.51 44.57
CA ALA A 24 22.04 -9.25 43.89
C ALA A 24 22.59 -9.22 42.46
N LEU A 25 23.85 -9.62 42.25
CA LEU A 25 24.48 -9.69 40.93
C LEU A 25 23.83 -10.75 40.03
N THR A 26 23.47 -11.93 40.58
CA THR A 26 22.75 -12.96 39.83
C THR A 26 21.35 -12.50 39.44
N ALA A 27 20.62 -11.83 40.35
CA ALA A 27 19.31 -11.28 40.06
C ALA A 27 19.38 -10.16 39.00
N ALA A 28 20.34 -9.24 39.14
CA ALA A 28 20.57 -8.18 38.15
C ALA A 28 20.96 -8.72 36.78
N GLY A 29 21.83 -9.73 36.74
CA GLY A 29 22.20 -10.43 35.50
C GLY A 29 21.02 -11.16 34.85
N ALA A 30 20.16 -11.81 35.65
CA ALA A 30 18.95 -12.45 35.15
C ALA A 30 17.96 -11.43 34.57
N VAL A 31 17.75 -10.30 35.24
CA VAL A 31 16.89 -9.21 34.74
C VAL A 31 17.46 -8.63 33.44
N ALA A 32 18.76 -8.36 33.38
CA ALA A 32 19.41 -7.87 32.16
C ALA A 32 19.26 -8.86 30.99
N ALA A 33 19.40 -10.16 31.25
CA ALA A 33 19.21 -11.19 30.23
C ALA A 33 17.76 -11.25 29.73
N VAL A 34 16.76 -11.14 30.61
CA VAL A 34 15.34 -11.09 30.21
C VAL A 34 15.06 -9.87 29.35
N ILE A 35 15.58 -8.70 29.72
CA ILE A 35 15.44 -7.47 28.93
C ILE A 35 16.08 -7.65 27.55
N ALA A 36 17.28 -8.22 27.48
CA ALA A 36 17.96 -8.48 26.20
C ALA A 36 17.17 -9.45 25.31
N VAL A 37 16.66 -10.55 25.87
CA VAL A 37 15.84 -11.51 25.12
C VAL A 37 14.54 -10.88 24.65
N ALA A 38 13.87 -10.08 25.47
CA ALA A 38 12.67 -9.37 25.08
C ALA A 38 12.94 -8.37 23.95
N PHE A 39 14.06 -7.64 24.02
CA PHE A 39 14.43 -6.66 22.99
C PHE A 39 14.78 -7.35 21.66
N ILE A 40 15.62 -8.39 21.70
CA ILE A 40 16.01 -9.16 20.51
C ILE A 40 14.79 -9.87 19.91
N GLY A 41 13.97 -10.49 20.75
CA GLY A 41 12.72 -11.15 20.33
C GLY A 41 11.75 -10.17 19.68
N TRP A 42 11.60 -8.97 20.23
CA TRP A 42 10.79 -7.90 19.65
C TRP A 42 11.33 -7.46 18.28
N THR A 43 12.64 -7.21 18.15
CA THR A 43 13.22 -6.78 16.86
C THR A 43 13.07 -7.84 15.77
N LEU A 44 13.25 -9.12 16.11
CA LEU A 44 13.04 -10.22 15.17
C LEU A 44 11.57 -10.36 14.78
N HIS A 45 10.65 -10.15 15.73
CA HIS A 45 9.22 -10.18 15.47
C HIS A 45 8.80 -9.06 14.52
N VAL A 46 9.26 -7.82 14.77
CA VAL A 46 9.01 -6.65 13.90
C VAL A 46 9.51 -6.91 12.48
N GLY A 47 10.77 -7.33 12.32
CA GLY A 47 11.31 -7.63 10.99
C GLY A 47 10.52 -8.72 10.25
N TRP A 48 10.14 -9.80 10.96
CA TRP A 48 9.33 -10.86 10.36
C TRP A 48 7.91 -10.40 9.97
N THR A 49 7.30 -9.49 10.75
CA THR A 49 6.00 -8.91 10.38
C THR A 49 6.11 -7.98 9.18
N GLU A 50 7.18 -7.17 9.11
CA GLU A 50 7.44 -6.26 8.00
C GLU A 50 7.67 -7.03 6.69
N ASP A 51 8.49 -8.09 6.71
CA ASP A 51 8.71 -8.95 5.53
C ASP A 51 7.41 -9.56 5.00
N ARG A 52 6.51 -9.99 5.91
CA ARG A 52 5.21 -10.53 5.55
C ARG A 52 4.28 -9.48 4.96
N GLN A 53 4.28 -8.27 5.51
CA GLN A 53 3.50 -7.14 5.01
C GLN A 53 3.97 -6.75 3.59
N VAL A 54 5.28 -6.62 3.37
CA VAL A 54 5.85 -6.35 2.05
C VAL A 54 5.51 -7.44 1.05
N ALA A 55 5.63 -8.72 1.44
CA ALA A 55 5.29 -9.84 0.58
C ALA A 55 3.79 -9.87 0.20
N ALA A 56 2.90 -9.56 1.14
CA ALA A 56 1.46 -9.49 0.88
C ALA A 56 1.14 -8.34 -0.09
N PHE A 57 1.65 -7.15 0.19
CA PHE A 57 1.52 -5.97 -0.69
C PHE A 57 2.03 -6.25 -2.10
N GLY A 58 3.25 -6.78 -2.24
CA GLY A 58 3.81 -7.15 -3.54
C GLY A 58 2.98 -8.21 -4.27
N GLY A 59 2.39 -9.16 -3.54
CA GLY A 59 1.46 -10.14 -4.09
C GLY A 59 0.18 -9.50 -4.66
N HIS A 60 -0.41 -8.53 -3.95
CA HIS A 60 -1.58 -7.80 -4.43
C HIS A 60 -1.27 -6.89 -5.63
N VAL A 61 -0.11 -6.23 -5.63
CA VAL A 61 0.37 -5.46 -6.79
C VAL A 61 0.52 -6.37 -8.02
N ALA A 62 1.19 -7.51 -7.87
CA ALA A 62 1.36 -8.47 -8.98
C ALA A 62 0.01 -9.00 -9.51
N ALA A 63 -0.95 -9.26 -8.62
CA ALA A 63 -2.31 -9.65 -9.02
C ALA A 63 -3.03 -8.52 -9.79
N SER A 64 -2.89 -7.27 -9.34
CA SER A 64 -3.38 -6.09 -10.03
C SER A 64 -2.81 -5.97 -11.44
N GLU A 65 -1.49 -6.07 -11.58
CA GLU A 65 -0.82 -5.99 -12.89
C GLU A 65 -1.26 -7.09 -13.86
N ALA A 66 -1.42 -8.33 -13.37
CA ALA A 66 -1.88 -9.45 -14.17
C ALA A 66 -3.31 -9.22 -14.71
N ASP A 67 -4.22 -8.73 -13.86
CA ASP A 67 -5.58 -8.41 -14.27
C ASP A 67 -5.63 -7.21 -15.23
N LEU A 68 -4.83 -6.17 -14.99
CA LEU A 68 -4.73 -5.01 -15.88
C LEU A 68 -4.12 -5.38 -17.24
N ALA A 69 -3.15 -6.29 -17.28
CA ALA A 69 -2.62 -6.83 -18.53
C ALA A 69 -3.72 -7.55 -19.32
N ARG A 70 -4.62 -8.27 -18.64
CA ARG A 70 -5.80 -8.89 -19.29
C ARG A 70 -6.78 -7.86 -19.84
N VAL A 71 -7.00 -6.76 -19.13
CA VAL A 71 -7.81 -5.64 -19.64
C VAL A 71 -7.16 -5.02 -20.88
N SER A 72 -5.85 -4.77 -20.83
CA SER A 72 -5.07 -4.24 -21.96
C SER A 72 -5.15 -5.16 -23.20
N ALA A 73 -5.05 -6.47 -23.00
CA ALA A 73 -5.20 -7.45 -24.07
C ALA A 73 -6.61 -7.40 -24.71
N LYS A 74 -7.67 -7.24 -23.91
CA LYS A 74 -9.04 -7.07 -24.41
C LYS A 74 -9.19 -5.80 -25.25
N ILE A 75 -8.65 -4.68 -24.78
CA ILE A 75 -8.65 -3.41 -25.53
C ILE A 75 -7.90 -3.58 -26.85
N SER A 76 -6.71 -4.17 -26.81
CA SER A 76 -5.86 -4.39 -27.98
C SER A 76 -6.54 -5.30 -29.01
N SER A 77 -7.23 -6.34 -28.55
CA SER A 77 -8.05 -7.22 -29.39
C SER A 77 -9.20 -6.45 -30.04
N CYS A 78 -9.95 -5.67 -29.26
CA CYS A 78 -11.10 -4.88 -29.74
C CYS A 78 -10.69 -3.82 -30.79
N ILE A 79 -9.49 -3.24 -30.65
CA ILE A 79 -8.94 -2.30 -31.63
C ILE A 79 -8.45 -3.04 -32.88
N SER A 80 -7.69 -4.13 -32.71
CA SER A 80 -7.06 -4.87 -33.81
C SER A 80 -8.03 -5.68 -34.66
N SER A 81 -9.18 -6.09 -34.11
CA SER A 81 -10.19 -6.86 -34.85
C SER A 81 -11.04 -6.00 -35.80
N ARG A 82 -10.78 -4.70 -35.90
CA ARG A 82 -11.57 -3.79 -36.73
C ARG A 82 -11.22 -3.92 -38.22
N PRO A 83 -12.23 -3.99 -39.10
CA PRO A 83 -12.03 -3.81 -40.53
C PRO A 83 -11.43 -2.44 -40.83
N GLU A 84 -10.66 -2.33 -41.91
CA GLU A 84 -10.07 -1.06 -42.36
C GLU A 84 -11.13 -0.01 -42.74
N TYR A 85 -12.29 -0.47 -43.20
CA TYR A 85 -13.47 0.35 -43.52
C TYR A 85 -14.72 -0.24 -42.86
N PRO A 86 -14.94 0.02 -41.56
CA PRO A 86 -16.10 -0.54 -40.86
C PRO A 86 -17.38 0.18 -41.31
N SER A 87 -18.45 -0.59 -41.46
CA SER A 87 -19.81 -0.05 -41.56
C SER A 87 -20.20 0.67 -40.25
N VAL A 88 -21.30 1.44 -40.32
CA VAL A 88 -21.84 2.10 -39.12
C VAL A 88 -22.24 1.07 -38.05
N ALA A 89 -22.88 -0.03 -38.44
CA ALA A 89 -23.30 -1.07 -37.50
C ALA A 89 -22.10 -1.78 -36.84
N GLU A 90 -21.00 -1.99 -37.57
CA GLU A 90 -19.76 -2.54 -37.01
C GLU A 90 -19.09 -1.55 -36.06
N SER A 91 -19.10 -0.26 -36.40
CA SER A 91 -18.59 0.82 -35.55
C SER A 91 -19.37 0.91 -34.23
N ASP A 92 -20.71 0.86 -34.30
CA ASP A 92 -21.59 0.87 -33.12
C ASP A 92 -21.34 -0.35 -32.23
N THR A 93 -21.20 -1.54 -32.83
CA THR A 93 -20.90 -2.77 -32.11
C THR A 93 -19.55 -2.68 -31.39
N ALA A 94 -18.52 -2.21 -32.10
CA ALA A 94 -17.19 -2.03 -31.54
C ALA A 94 -17.16 -1.00 -30.41
N MET A 95 -18.01 0.03 -30.47
CA MET A 95 -18.09 1.04 -29.41
C MET A 95 -18.80 0.51 -28.16
N ARG A 96 -19.83 -0.34 -28.32
CA ARG A 96 -20.45 -1.04 -27.18
C ARG A 96 -19.48 -2.02 -26.52
N GLU A 97 -18.72 -2.76 -27.32
CA GLU A 97 -17.69 -3.67 -26.78
C GLU A 97 -16.60 -2.88 -26.03
N PHE A 98 -16.12 -1.78 -26.62
CA PHE A 98 -15.14 -0.91 -25.97
C PHE A 98 -15.69 -0.32 -24.65
N ALA A 99 -16.95 0.11 -24.63
CA ALA A 99 -17.61 0.60 -23.40
C ALA A 99 -17.63 -0.48 -22.31
N ALA A 100 -17.99 -1.73 -22.66
CA ALA A 100 -18.03 -2.84 -21.72
C ALA A 100 -16.64 -3.18 -21.17
N ILE A 101 -15.60 -3.14 -22.02
CA ILE A 101 -14.21 -3.35 -21.60
C ILE A 101 -13.75 -2.21 -20.66
N ALA A 102 -14.09 -0.96 -20.99
CA ALA A 102 -13.74 0.19 -20.18
C ALA A 102 -14.41 0.14 -18.80
N GLU A 103 -15.69 -0.22 -18.74
CA GLU A 103 -16.40 -0.40 -17.48
C GLU A 103 -15.82 -1.55 -16.65
N TYR A 104 -15.46 -2.67 -17.29
CA TYR A 104 -14.76 -3.75 -16.62
C TYR A 104 -13.41 -3.29 -16.05
N GLY A 105 -12.62 -2.54 -16.82
CA GLY A 105 -11.35 -1.95 -16.36
C GLY A 105 -11.53 -1.01 -15.16
N ARG A 106 -12.60 -0.20 -15.15
CA ARG A 106 -12.99 0.66 -14.03
C ARG A 106 -13.27 -0.17 -12.76
N VAL A 107 -14.01 -1.26 -12.88
CA VAL A 107 -14.30 -2.12 -11.72
C VAL A 107 -13.04 -2.81 -11.21
N VAL A 108 -12.21 -3.37 -12.10
CA VAL A 108 -10.93 -4.02 -11.75
C VAL A 108 -9.99 -3.07 -11.03
N THR A 109 -9.80 -1.85 -11.55
CA THR A 109 -8.96 -0.82 -10.91
C THR A 109 -9.49 -0.40 -9.54
N ALA A 110 -10.81 -0.22 -9.40
CA ALA A 110 -11.41 0.13 -8.12
C ALA A 110 -11.24 -0.97 -7.06
N TYR A 111 -11.38 -2.24 -7.47
CA TYR A 111 -11.14 -3.39 -6.59
C TYR A 111 -9.70 -3.42 -6.09
N HIS A 112 -8.73 -3.37 -7.01
CA HIS A 112 -7.31 -3.44 -6.64
C HIS A 112 -6.87 -2.24 -5.81
N ARG A 113 -7.41 -1.05 -6.08
CA ARG A 113 -7.19 0.13 -5.23
C ARG A 113 -7.63 -0.11 -3.79
N GLN A 114 -8.80 -0.73 -3.59
CA GLN A 114 -9.32 -1.01 -2.25
C GLN A 114 -8.50 -2.07 -1.54
N VAL A 115 -8.13 -3.16 -2.23
CA VAL A 115 -7.30 -4.24 -1.66
C VAL A 115 -5.94 -3.70 -1.24
N ILE A 116 -5.24 -3.04 -2.18
CA ILE A 116 -3.91 -2.50 -1.93
C ILE A 116 -3.93 -1.38 -0.89
N GLY A 117 -4.97 -0.52 -0.90
CA GLY A 117 -5.14 0.52 0.11
C GLY A 117 -5.49 0.02 1.51
N ALA A 118 -5.85 -1.26 1.64
CA ALA A 118 -6.09 -1.90 2.93
C ALA A 118 -4.86 -2.63 3.47
N ASP A 119 -3.79 -2.79 2.67
CA ASP A 119 -2.56 -3.42 3.11
C ASP A 119 -1.87 -2.56 4.17
N GLU A 120 -1.49 -3.18 5.29
CA GLU A 120 -0.50 -2.60 6.19
C GLU A 120 0.87 -2.80 5.56
N VAL A 121 1.62 -1.71 5.41
CA VAL A 121 2.99 -1.73 4.89
C VAL A 121 3.96 -1.07 5.87
N PRO A 122 5.24 -1.49 5.89
CA PRO A 122 6.25 -0.80 6.67
C PRO A 122 6.37 0.67 6.24
N GLU A 123 6.87 1.53 7.13
CA GLU A 123 6.98 2.98 6.88
C GLU A 123 7.72 3.29 5.58
N ALA A 124 8.80 2.55 5.29
CA ALA A 124 9.58 2.68 4.06
C ALA A 124 8.78 2.44 2.77
N TYR A 125 7.70 1.65 2.83
CA TYR A 125 6.85 1.31 1.67
C TYR A 125 5.58 2.16 1.56
N THR A 126 5.34 3.08 2.50
CA THR A 126 4.15 3.95 2.47
C THR A 126 4.10 4.84 1.20
N GLY A 127 5.27 5.31 0.74
CA GLY A 127 5.42 6.04 -0.52
C GLY A 127 5.07 5.16 -1.73
N VAL A 128 5.56 3.92 -1.73
CA VAL A 128 5.29 2.91 -2.78
C VAL A 128 3.80 2.64 -2.91
N GLN A 129 3.14 2.30 -1.79
CA GLN A 129 1.71 2.04 -1.75
C GLN A 129 0.90 3.26 -2.22
N SER A 130 1.25 4.46 -1.75
CA SER A 130 0.58 5.70 -2.13
C SER A 130 0.71 6.02 -3.62
N ALA A 131 1.90 5.81 -4.20
CA ALA A 131 2.14 6.03 -5.63
C ALA A 131 1.36 5.03 -6.49
N TYR A 132 1.32 3.75 -6.11
CA TYR A 132 0.55 2.74 -6.84
C TYR A 132 -0.96 2.98 -6.77
N ILE A 133 -1.49 3.35 -5.60
CA ILE A 133 -2.91 3.74 -5.45
C ILE A 133 -3.25 4.93 -6.33
N ARG A 134 -2.37 5.94 -6.39
CA ARG A 134 -2.55 7.11 -7.28
C ARG A 134 -2.55 6.69 -8.75
N ALA A 135 -1.68 5.76 -9.15
CA ALA A 135 -1.70 5.21 -10.49
C ALA A 135 -3.05 4.54 -10.80
N LEU A 136 -3.54 3.68 -9.90
CA LEU A 136 -4.86 3.06 -10.05
C LEU A 136 -6.01 4.08 -10.12
N ASP A 137 -5.93 5.18 -9.39
CA ASP A 137 -6.90 6.28 -9.46
C ASP A 137 -6.92 6.96 -10.84
N HIS A 138 -5.75 7.27 -11.38
CA HIS A 138 -5.64 7.85 -12.72
C HIS A 138 -6.14 6.88 -13.79
N LEU A 139 -5.82 5.60 -13.67
CA LEU A 139 -6.28 4.57 -14.60
C LEU A 139 -7.79 4.34 -14.52
N ASN A 140 -8.36 4.32 -13.31
CA ASN A 140 -9.80 4.26 -13.09
C ASN A 140 -10.53 5.44 -13.76
N ARG A 141 -9.95 6.64 -13.64
CA ARG A 141 -10.47 7.84 -14.30
C ARG A 141 -10.39 7.74 -15.82
N ALA A 142 -9.29 7.22 -16.38
CA ALA A 142 -9.16 6.99 -17.82
C ALA A 142 -10.25 6.03 -18.33
N PHE A 143 -10.45 4.90 -17.64
CA PHE A 143 -11.53 3.95 -17.96
C PHE A 143 -12.92 4.57 -17.89
N SER A 144 -13.21 5.36 -16.86
CA SER A 144 -14.48 6.06 -16.72
C SER A 144 -14.74 7.03 -17.88
N LEU A 145 -13.71 7.74 -18.33
CA LEU A 145 -13.79 8.66 -19.46
C LEU A 145 -13.91 7.95 -20.80
N TRP A 146 -13.21 6.82 -21.00
CA TRP A 146 -13.40 5.97 -22.19
C TRP A 146 -14.83 5.40 -22.28
N SER A 147 -15.39 4.93 -21.17
CA SER A 147 -16.79 4.49 -21.09
C SER A 147 -17.74 5.64 -21.43
N SER A 148 -17.51 6.83 -20.86
CA SER A 148 -18.29 8.04 -21.16
C SER A 148 -18.19 8.48 -22.61
N ALA A 149 -17.00 8.37 -23.22
CA ALA A 149 -16.78 8.67 -24.63
C ALA A 149 -17.60 7.73 -25.54
N ALA A 150 -17.63 6.44 -25.22
CA ALA A 150 -18.42 5.46 -25.97
C ALA A 150 -19.93 5.72 -25.85
N ALA A 151 -20.41 6.06 -24.65
CA ALA A 151 -21.81 6.45 -24.45
C ALA A 151 -22.18 7.73 -25.21
N ALA A 152 -21.30 8.74 -25.20
CA ALA A 152 -21.49 9.97 -25.97
C ALA A 152 -21.48 9.71 -27.49
N TYR A 153 -20.66 8.77 -27.98
CA TYR A 153 -20.66 8.34 -29.37
C TYR A 153 -22.01 7.72 -29.77
N ASP A 154 -22.53 6.78 -28.98
CA ASP A 154 -23.83 6.12 -29.21
C ASP A 154 -24.98 7.14 -29.22
N ALA A 155 -24.89 8.16 -28.35
CA ALA A 155 -25.82 9.30 -28.31
C ALA A 155 -25.61 10.34 -29.44
N LYS A 156 -24.66 10.12 -30.36
CA LYS A 156 -24.26 11.05 -31.44
C LYS A 156 -23.77 12.41 -30.93
N ALA A 157 -23.36 12.49 -29.67
CA ALA A 157 -22.78 13.67 -29.03
C ALA A 157 -21.27 13.73 -29.29
N TYR A 158 -20.87 13.84 -30.56
CA TYR A 158 -19.48 13.66 -30.99
C TYR A 158 -18.48 14.66 -30.37
N ALA A 159 -18.93 15.89 -30.08
CA ALA A 159 -18.10 16.88 -29.38
C ALA A 159 -17.76 16.40 -27.96
N ALA A 160 -18.76 15.94 -27.20
CA ALA A 160 -18.56 15.38 -25.87
C ALA A 160 -17.71 14.10 -25.91
N ALA A 161 -17.94 13.22 -26.90
CA ALA A 161 -17.11 12.03 -27.09
C ALA A 161 -15.64 12.39 -27.28
N LYS A 162 -15.33 13.39 -28.11
CA LYS A 162 -13.97 13.90 -28.32
C LYS A 162 -13.35 14.47 -27.04
N ASP A 163 -14.11 15.26 -26.28
CA ASP A 163 -13.63 15.84 -25.02
C ASP A 163 -13.34 14.77 -23.97
N HIS A 164 -14.20 13.74 -23.87
CA HIS A 164 -13.99 12.59 -23.00
C HIS A 164 -12.74 11.79 -23.39
N LEU A 165 -12.50 11.55 -24.68
CA LEU A 165 -11.28 10.89 -25.15
C LEU A 165 -10.02 11.70 -24.79
N ALA A 166 -10.04 13.02 -25.02
CA ALA A 166 -8.91 13.88 -24.64
C ALA A 166 -8.66 13.89 -23.12
N GLY A 167 -9.72 13.82 -22.32
CA GLY A 167 -9.62 13.65 -20.87
C GLY A 167 -9.04 12.29 -20.48
N ALA A 168 -9.47 11.22 -21.16
CA ALA A 168 -8.97 9.86 -20.90
C ALA A 168 -7.48 9.76 -21.24
N ASP A 169 -7.03 10.34 -22.35
CA ASP A 169 -5.62 10.41 -22.73
C ASP A 169 -4.78 11.14 -21.69
N ARG A 170 -5.31 12.21 -21.09
CA ARG A 170 -4.62 12.92 -20.01
C ARG A 170 -4.53 12.06 -18.76
N ALA A 171 -5.63 11.44 -18.34
CA ALA A 171 -5.64 10.55 -17.18
C ALA A 171 -4.71 9.33 -17.39
N TRP A 172 -4.61 8.81 -18.61
CA TRP A 172 -3.65 7.77 -18.95
C TRP A 172 -2.19 8.24 -18.81
N LYS A 173 -1.88 9.46 -19.25
CA LYS A 173 -0.53 10.05 -19.05
C LYS A 173 -0.22 10.24 -17.58
N ASP A 174 -1.20 10.69 -16.79
CA ASP A 174 -1.04 10.83 -15.34
C ASP A 174 -0.82 9.46 -14.68
N TYR A 175 -1.48 8.39 -15.15
CA TYR A 175 -1.23 7.01 -14.73
C TYR A 175 0.22 6.59 -15.02
N VAL A 176 0.71 6.80 -16.25
CA VAL A 176 2.10 6.47 -16.62
C VAL A 176 3.11 7.22 -15.74
N ALA A 177 2.86 8.49 -15.46
CA ALA A 177 3.70 9.27 -14.56
C ALA A 177 3.70 8.70 -13.13
N ALA A 178 2.52 8.34 -12.61
CA ALA A 178 2.39 7.76 -11.27
C ALA A 178 3.04 6.37 -11.15
N ILE A 179 3.09 5.57 -12.23
CA ILE A 179 3.88 4.33 -12.26
C ILE A 179 5.38 4.64 -12.16
N GLY A 180 5.85 5.69 -12.84
CA GLY A 180 7.24 6.15 -12.69
C GLY A 180 7.56 6.62 -11.27
N ASP A 181 6.61 7.23 -10.57
CA ASP A 181 6.74 7.56 -9.14
C ASP A 181 6.79 6.28 -8.29
N TYR A 182 5.92 5.30 -8.57
CA TYR A 182 5.92 4.00 -7.89
C TYR A 182 7.27 3.29 -8.02
N ASP A 183 7.83 3.19 -9.23
CA ASP A 183 9.14 2.55 -9.46
C ASP A 183 10.28 3.27 -8.72
N ARG A 184 10.19 4.60 -8.61
CA ARG A 184 11.15 5.42 -7.87
C ARG A 184 11.05 5.15 -6.37
N GLU A 185 9.85 5.22 -5.81
CA GLU A 185 9.62 4.98 -4.38
C GLU A 185 10.00 3.54 -4.02
N LEU A 186 9.70 2.57 -4.88
CA LEU A 186 10.06 1.16 -4.66
C LEU A 186 11.57 1.01 -4.54
N ARG A 187 12.32 1.67 -5.43
CA ARG A 187 13.78 1.68 -5.36
C ARG A 187 14.30 2.33 -4.07
N ILE A 188 13.72 3.46 -3.65
CA ILE A 188 14.11 4.14 -2.41
C ILE A 188 13.87 3.22 -1.19
N ALA A 189 12.75 2.51 -1.18
CA ALA A 189 12.39 1.57 -0.12
C ALA A 189 13.33 0.35 -0.09
N GLU A 190 13.68 -0.20 -1.25
CA GLU A 190 14.55 -1.39 -1.38
C GLU A 190 16.04 -1.10 -1.16
N GLU A 191 16.52 0.09 -1.56
CA GLU A 191 17.93 0.49 -1.45
C GLU A 191 18.30 1.10 -0.08
N GLY A 192 17.34 1.25 0.84
CA GLY A 192 17.61 1.70 2.21
C GLY A 192 17.73 3.22 2.40
N GLY A 193 17.02 4.02 1.60
CA GLY A 193 16.75 5.42 1.93
C GLY A 193 17.94 6.40 2.00
N GLU A 194 19.09 6.11 1.37
CA GLU A 194 20.17 7.09 1.28
C GLU A 194 19.92 8.08 0.13
N ILE A 195 19.25 9.19 0.43
CA ILE A 195 19.28 10.39 -0.42
C ILE A 195 20.67 11.03 -0.22
N PRO A 196 21.52 11.13 -1.26
CA PRO A 196 22.82 11.79 -1.13
C PRO A 196 22.62 13.26 -0.74
N PRO A 197 23.37 13.81 0.22
CA PRO A 197 23.25 15.21 0.59
C PRO A 197 23.61 16.13 -0.58
N ALA A 198 22.85 17.22 -0.69
CA ALA A 198 23.02 18.29 -1.67
C ALA A 198 24.36 19.02 -1.56
#